data_AF-A0A916NK99-F1
#
_entry.id   AF-A0A916NK99-F1
#
_cell.length_a   1.000
_cell.length_b   1.000
_cell.length_c   1.000
_cell.angle_alpha   90.00
_cell.angle_beta   90.00
_cell.angle_gamma   90.00
#
_symmetry.space_group_name_H-M   'P 1'
#
loop_
_entity.id
_entity.type
_entity.pdbx_description
1 polymer ?
#
loop_
_entity_poly.entity_id
_entity_poly.type
_entity_poly.pdbx_seq_one_letter_code
_entity_poly.pdbx_strand_id
1 'polypeptide(L)'
;MAIVAGTKAEAVIEVIRKIPESLRKKVTEITLDMASSMTMIAKRCFPRAVRVTDRFHVQRLAVEALQEIRIKHRWDALDKENDAIEQAKVSQTGYFGEVDHLIPWQIDHLINWRPVVENASRSDSKLVNKSYNYS
;
A
#
# COMPACT_ATOMS: atom_id res chain seq x y z
N MET A 1 12.07 18.80 18.90
CA MET A 1 11.52 17.46 18.63
C MET A 1 11.98 16.54 19.75
N ALA A 2 11.08 15.80 20.39
CA ALA A 2 11.44 14.79 21.38
C ALA A 2 11.20 13.41 20.75
N ILE A 3 12.16 12.51 20.86
CA ILE A 3 12.11 11.17 20.25
C ILE A 3 12.16 10.13 21.37
N VAL A 4 11.22 9.20 21.35
CA VAL A 4 11.18 8.05 22.27
C VAL A 4 11.34 6.79 21.43
N ALA A 5 12.31 5.94 21.78
CA ALA A 5 12.57 4.70 21.06
C ALA A 5 11.54 3.62 21.44
N GLY A 6 10.92 3.01 20.43
CA GLY A 6 9.95 1.93 20.59
C GLY A 6 8.48 2.39 20.61
N THR A 7 7.57 1.43 20.47
CA THR A 7 6.12 1.66 20.29
C THR A 7 5.26 1.12 21.44
N LYS A 8 5.89 0.50 22.45
CA LYS A 8 5.19 -0.02 23.63
C LYS A 8 4.57 1.15 24.40
N ALA A 9 3.26 1.10 24.60
CA ALA A 9 2.50 2.21 25.18
C ALA A 9 3.03 2.60 26.57
N GLU A 10 3.33 1.61 27.41
CA GLU A 10 3.79 1.77 28.79
C GLU A 10 5.11 2.54 28.85
N ALA A 11 6.09 2.16 28.01
CA ALA A 11 7.39 2.81 27.97
C ALA A 11 7.28 4.29 27.56
N VAL A 12 6.43 4.59 26.57
CA VAL A 12 6.19 5.97 26.13
C VAL A 12 5.48 6.78 27.22
N ILE A 13 4.51 6.18 27.91
CA ILE A 13 3.80 6.83 29.03
C ILE A 13 4.76 7.21 30.15
N GLU A 14 5.68 6.32 30.53
CA GLU A 14 6.68 6.59 31.57
C GLU A 14 7.57 7.79 31.21
N VAL A 15 8.01 7.87 29.97
CA VAL A 15 8.82 9.00 29.49
C VAL A 15 8.02 10.30 29.52
N ILE A 16 6.78 10.30 29.02
CA ILE A 16 5.94 11.51 28.98
C ILE A 16 5.53 11.95 30.40
N ARG A 17 5.38 11.02 31.34
CA ARG A 17 5.07 11.33 32.75
C ARG A 17 6.16 12.10 33.48
N LYS A 18 7.39 12.16 32.95
CA LYS A 18 8.43 13.07 33.44
C LYS A 18 8.03 14.55 33.27
N ILE A 19 7.07 14.85 32.38
CA ILE A 19 6.49 16.18 32.23
C ILE A 19 5.39 16.36 33.30
N PRO A 20 5.44 17.47 34.09
CA PRO A 20 4.43 17.78 35.08
C PRO A 20 3.01 17.75 34.52
N GLU A 21 2.07 17.20 35.30
CA GLU A 21 0.68 17.06 34.88
C GLU A 21 0.02 18.40 34.55
N SER A 22 0.40 19.47 35.27
CA SER A 22 -0.07 20.83 35.02
C SER A 22 0.24 21.32 33.61
N LEU A 23 1.39 20.93 33.03
CA LEU A 23 1.76 21.24 31.65
C LEU A 23 1.05 20.32 30.67
N ARG A 24 0.94 19.03 30.97
CA ARG A 24 0.22 18.07 30.12
C ARG A 24 -1.26 18.43 29.95
N LYS A 25 -1.90 18.99 30.99
CA LYS A 25 -3.28 19.49 30.95
C LYS A 25 -3.46 20.76 30.11
N LYS A 26 -2.39 21.46 29.71
CA LYS A 26 -2.45 22.63 28.82
C LYS A 26 -2.48 22.25 27.34
N VAL A 27 -2.17 21.00 27.00
CA VAL A 27 -2.23 20.51 25.62
C VAL A 27 -3.69 20.46 25.18
N THR A 28 -4.01 21.17 24.10
CA THR A 28 -5.37 21.30 23.56
C THR A 28 -5.66 20.30 22.44
N GLU A 29 -4.65 19.90 21.68
CA GLU A 29 -4.79 19.00 20.54
C GLU A 29 -3.56 18.11 20.39
N ILE A 30 -3.79 16.86 19.98
CA ILE A 30 -2.77 15.87 19.65
C ILE A 30 -3.18 15.17 18.36
N THR A 31 -2.24 15.14 17.42
CA THR A 31 -2.34 14.30 16.23
C THR A 31 -1.70 12.93 16.50
N LEU A 32 -2.40 11.86 16.17
CA LEU A 32 -1.93 10.48 16.37
C LEU A 32 -2.18 9.63 15.12
N ASP A 33 -1.30 8.67 14.88
CA ASP A 33 -1.58 7.58 13.94
C ASP A 33 -2.75 6.70 14.45
N MET A 34 -3.26 5.82 13.59
CA MET A 34 -4.42 4.99 13.92
C MET A 34 -4.06 3.77 14.80
N ALA A 35 -2.86 3.71 15.38
CA ALA A 35 -2.49 2.60 16.26
C ALA A 35 -3.22 2.67 17.62
N SER A 36 -3.67 1.51 18.10
CA SER A 36 -4.36 1.39 19.39
C SER A 36 -3.50 1.86 20.57
N SER A 37 -2.18 1.66 20.49
CA SER A 37 -1.21 2.12 21.50
C SER A 37 -1.15 3.64 21.61
N MET A 38 -1.18 4.38 20.49
CA MET A 38 -1.17 5.85 20.50
C MET A 38 -2.42 6.44 21.14
N THR A 39 -3.57 5.81 20.90
CA THR A 39 -4.82 6.21 21.57
C THR A 39 -4.71 6.07 23.09
N MET A 40 -4.10 4.99 23.58
CA MET A 40 -3.92 4.78 25.02
C MET A 40 -2.95 5.79 25.64
N ILE A 41 -1.82 6.07 24.96
CA ILE A 41 -0.85 7.07 25.39
C ILE A 41 -1.50 8.45 25.48
N ALA A 42 -2.21 8.88 24.42
CA ALA A 42 -2.86 10.19 24.38
C ALA A 42 -3.84 10.37 25.54
N LYS A 43 -4.69 9.37 25.81
CA LYS A 43 -5.66 9.41 26.93
C LYS A 43 -4.99 9.52 28.30
N ARG A 44 -3.93 8.74 28.54
CA ARG A 44 -3.26 8.70 29.86
C ARG A 44 -2.36 9.92 30.08
N CYS A 45 -1.70 10.40 29.04
CA CYS A 45 -0.73 11.47 29.15
C CYS A 45 -1.34 12.86 28.99
N PHE A 46 -2.38 13.01 28.15
CA PHE A 46 -2.94 14.31 27.78
C PHE A 46 -4.47 14.28 27.82
N PRO A 47 -5.06 14.14 29.02
CA PRO A 47 -6.48 13.83 29.17
C PRO A 47 -7.43 14.94 28.69
N ARG A 48 -6.93 16.17 28.50
CA ARG A 48 -7.72 17.32 28.03
C ARG A 48 -7.56 17.62 26.54
N ALA A 49 -6.67 16.93 25.85
CA ALA A 49 -6.39 17.20 24.45
C ALA A 49 -7.44 16.55 23.54
N VAL A 50 -7.86 17.27 22.52
CA VAL A 50 -8.59 16.72 21.39
C VAL A 50 -7.65 15.80 20.61
N ARG A 51 -8.15 14.63 20.24
CA ARG A 51 -7.39 13.59 19.53
C ARG A 51 -7.78 13.63 18.06
N VAL A 52 -6.83 14.00 17.22
CA VAL A 52 -7.01 14.13 15.76
C VAL A 52 -6.21 13.03 15.07
N THR A 53 -6.79 12.41 14.05
CA THR A 53 -6.10 11.39 13.26
C THR A 53 -5.08 12.03 12.31
N ASP A 54 -3.90 11.44 12.22
CA ASP A 54 -2.86 11.88 11.28
C ASP A 54 -3.33 11.75 9.82
N ARG A 55 -3.40 12.89 9.14
CA ARG A 55 -3.82 12.99 7.74
C ARG A 55 -2.94 12.20 6.80
N PHE A 56 -1.64 12.07 7.07
CA PHE A 56 -0.73 11.35 6.19
C PHE A 56 -0.97 9.84 6.27
N HIS A 57 -1.32 9.34 7.46
CA HIS A 57 -1.68 7.95 7.64
C HIS A 57 -2.97 7.60 6.89
N VAL A 58 -3.99 8.47 7.00
CA VAL A 58 -5.26 8.32 6.27
C VAL A 58 -5.03 8.37 4.76
N GLN A 59 -4.24 9.32 4.28
CA GLN A 59 -3.89 9.42 2.85
C GLN A 59 -3.18 8.18 2.35
N ARG A 60 -2.24 7.63 3.14
CA ARG A 60 -1.54 6.40 2.78
C ARG A 60 -2.51 5.22 2.64
N LEU A 61 -3.40 5.02 3.61
CA LEU A 61 -4.41 3.96 3.57
C LEU A 61 -5.33 4.08 2.34
N ALA A 62 -5.76 5.31 2.02
CA ALA A 62 -6.60 5.55 0.85
C ALA A 62 -5.85 5.24 -0.46
N VAL A 63 -4.58 5.62 -0.57
CA VAL A 63 -3.75 5.33 -1.74
C VAL A 63 -3.49 3.84 -1.87
N GLU A 64 -3.18 3.14 -0.78
CA GLU A 64 -2.98 1.69 -0.76
C GLU A 64 -4.23 0.96 -1.29
N ALA A 65 -5.42 1.30 -0.78
CA ALA A 65 -6.68 0.73 -1.25
C ALA A 65 -6.95 1.02 -2.75
N LEU A 66 -6.65 2.23 -3.23
CA LEU A 66 -6.79 2.56 -4.65
C LEU A 66 -5.81 1.77 -5.53
N GLN A 67 -4.60 1.52 -5.06
CA GLN A 67 -3.63 0.71 -5.81
C GLN A 67 -4.10 -0.75 -5.91
N GLU A 68 -4.69 -1.32 -4.85
CA GLU A 68 -5.25 -2.68 -4.90
C GLU A 68 -6.35 -2.80 -5.96
N ILE A 69 -7.28 -1.84 -6.00
CA ILE A 69 -8.36 -1.79 -7.01
C ILE A 69 -7.76 -1.66 -8.42
N ARG A 70 -6.78 -0.78 -8.60
CA ARG A 70 -6.10 -0.59 -9.89
C ARG A 70 -5.39 -1.87 -10.36
N ILE A 71 -4.71 -2.58 -9.45
CA ILE A 71 -4.03 -3.84 -9.76
C ILE A 71 -5.07 -4.89 -10.17
N LYS A 72 -6.18 -5.00 -9.45
CA LYS A 72 -7.27 -5.92 -9.81
C LYS A 72 -7.82 -5.65 -11.21
N HIS A 73 -8.15 -4.40 -11.53
CA HIS A 73 -8.64 -4.05 -12.87
C HIS A 73 -7.63 -4.35 -13.99
N ARG A 74 -6.33 -4.25 -13.69
CA ARG A 74 -5.28 -4.62 -14.64
C ARG A 74 -5.26 -6.13 -14.89
N TRP A 75 -5.36 -6.94 -13.86
CA TRP A 75 -5.47 -8.40 -14.01
C TRP A 75 -6.72 -8.78 -14.81
N ASP A 76 -7.87 -8.19 -14.49
CA ASP A 76 -9.12 -8.45 -15.23
C ASP A 76 -9.01 -8.07 -16.72
N ALA A 77 -8.23 -7.03 -17.07
CA ALA A 77 -8.01 -6.63 -18.45
C ALA A 77 -7.07 -7.60 -19.19
N LEU A 78 -5.99 -8.03 -18.52
CA LEU A 78 -5.04 -9.02 -19.06
C LEU A 78 -5.72 -10.38 -19.28
N ASP A 79 -6.59 -10.81 -18.37
CA ASP A 79 -7.32 -12.07 -18.50
C ASP A 79 -8.27 -12.05 -19.70
N LYS A 80 -9.00 -10.94 -19.89
CA LYS A 80 -9.86 -10.76 -21.07
C LYS A 80 -9.08 -10.75 -22.38
N GLU A 81 -7.91 -10.12 -22.38
CA GLU A 81 -7.03 -10.11 -23.55
C GLU A 81 -6.51 -11.51 -23.86
N ASN A 82 -6.10 -12.28 -22.83
CA ASN A 82 -5.70 -13.67 -22.98
C ASN A 82 -6.84 -14.53 -23.54
N ASP A 83 -8.05 -14.40 -23.01
CA ASP A 83 -9.24 -15.12 -23.52
C ASP A 83 -9.50 -14.79 -24.99
N ALA A 84 -9.35 -13.52 -25.39
CA ALA A 84 -9.54 -13.10 -26.78
C ALA A 84 -8.44 -13.65 -27.70
N ILE A 85 -7.19 -13.70 -27.23
CA ILE A 85 -6.07 -14.34 -27.95
C ILE A 85 -6.32 -15.85 -28.10
N GLU A 86 -6.80 -16.52 -27.05
CA GLU A 86 -7.14 -17.94 -27.11
C GLU A 86 -8.27 -18.21 -28.11
N GLN A 87 -9.33 -17.40 -28.09
CA GLN A 87 -10.42 -17.49 -29.06
C GLN A 87 -9.93 -17.29 -30.50
N ALA A 88 -9.08 -16.28 -30.73
CA ALA A 88 -8.52 -16.00 -32.05
C ALA A 88 -7.63 -17.14 -32.58
N LYS A 89 -6.86 -17.79 -31.69
CA LYS A 89 -6.09 -19.00 -32.02
C LYS A 89 -7.00 -20.16 -32.43
N VAL A 90 -8.13 -20.34 -31.73
CA VAL A 90 -9.11 -21.38 -32.05
C VAL A 90 -9.83 -21.10 -33.37
N SER A 91 -10.16 -19.83 -33.65
CA SER A 91 -10.85 -19.43 -34.88
C SER A 91 -9.93 -19.22 -36.10
N GLN A 92 -8.61 -19.38 -35.94
CA GLN A 92 -7.58 -19.12 -36.97
C GLN A 92 -7.67 -17.71 -37.62
N THR A 93 -8.26 -16.76 -36.90
CA THR A 93 -8.32 -15.35 -37.31
C THR A 93 -7.23 -14.58 -36.57
N GLY A 94 -6.48 -13.71 -37.27
CA GLY A 94 -5.46 -12.88 -36.61
C GLY A 94 -6.07 -11.98 -35.54
N TYR A 95 -5.49 -11.95 -34.34
CA TYR A 95 -5.89 -11.04 -33.27
C TYR A 95 -5.12 -9.71 -33.40
N PHE A 96 -5.85 -8.61 -33.50
CA PHE A 96 -5.30 -7.26 -33.37
C PHE A 96 -5.85 -6.70 -32.05
N GLY A 97 -5.00 -6.62 -31.02
CA GLY A 97 -5.42 -6.19 -29.69
C GLY A 97 -5.83 -4.71 -29.66
N GLU A 98 -6.96 -4.40 -29.04
CA GLU A 98 -7.43 -3.03 -28.79
C GLU A 98 -6.58 -2.26 -27.75
N VAL A 99 -5.63 -2.92 -27.09
CA VAL A 99 -4.87 -2.38 -25.95
C VAL A 99 -3.48 -1.84 -26.30
N ASP A 100 -3.01 -2.03 -27.54
CA ASP A 100 -1.66 -1.61 -27.97
C ASP A 100 -1.43 -0.09 -27.91
N HIS A 101 -2.50 0.72 -27.90
CA HIS A 101 -2.42 2.17 -28.10
C HIS A 101 -2.75 3.00 -26.85
N LEU A 102 -3.33 2.40 -25.80
CA LEU A 102 -3.78 3.13 -24.59
C LEU A 102 -2.92 2.86 -23.34
N ILE A 103 -2.05 1.84 -23.39
CA ILE A 103 -1.22 1.40 -22.27
C ILE A 103 0.18 2.08 -22.21
N PRO A 104 0.84 2.48 -23.33
CA PRO A 104 2.21 2.99 -23.23
C PRO A 104 2.36 4.34 -22.49
N TRP A 105 1.49 5.33 -22.74
CA TRP A 105 1.73 6.70 -22.27
C TRP A 105 1.22 7.03 -20.85
N GLN A 106 0.37 6.19 -20.25
CA GLN A 106 -0.12 6.41 -18.87
C GLN A 106 0.63 5.61 -17.80
N ILE A 107 1.60 4.78 -18.19
CA ILE A 107 2.21 3.76 -17.30
C ILE A 107 3.70 4.02 -17.03
N ASP A 108 4.35 4.86 -17.83
CA ASP A 108 5.82 4.99 -17.85
C ASP A 108 6.45 5.71 -16.64
N HIS A 109 5.65 6.12 -15.64
CA HIS A 109 6.15 6.87 -14.48
C HIS A 109 6.05 6.13 -13.15
N LEU A 110 5.46 4.92 -13.09
CA LEU A 110 5.19 4.26 -11.80
C LEU A 110 5.62 2.80 -11.69
N ILE A 111 6.14 2.16 -12.74
CA ILE A 111 6.69 0.80 -12.65
C ILE A 111 7.94 0.74 -13.53
N ASN A 112 9.09 0.51 -12.91
CA ASN A 112 10.36 0.29 -13.58
C ASN A 112 10.30 -1.10 -14.27
N TRP A 113 9.76 -1.15 -15.49
CA TRP A 113 9.69 -2.37 -16.27
C TRP A 113 11.05 -2.58 -16.94
N ARG A 114 11.88 -3.48 -16.40
CA ARG A 114 12.99 -4.04 -17.20
C ARG A 114 12.38 -5.09 -18.14
N PRO A 115 12.46 -4.91 -19.46
CA PRO A 115 12.02 -5.95 -20.37
C PRO A 115 12.94 -7.16 -20.21
N VAL A 116 12.35 -8.30 -19.89
CA VAL A 116 13.00 -9.59 -20.14
C VAL A 116 12.98 -9.75 -21.65
N VAL A 117 14.06 -9.31 -22.29
CA VAL A 117 14.33 -9.60 -23.69
C VAL A 117 14.35 -11.11 -23.87
N GLU A 118 13.47 -11.59 -24.75
CA GLU A 118 13.45 -12.98 -25.19
C GLU A 118 14.81 -13.39 -25.79
N ASN A 119 15.29 -14.53 -25.31
CA ASN A 119 16.07 -15.52 -26.05
C ASN A 119 17.52 -15.17 -26.47
N ALA A 120 18.46 -15.49 -25.57
CA ALA A 120 19.69 -16.16 -25.97
C ALA A 120 20.11 -17.22 -24.93
N SER A 121 19.53 -18.41 -25.08
CA SER A 121 20.08 -19.72 -24.69
C SER A 121 20.19 -20.12 -23.21
N ARG A 122 19.93 -21.43 -23.04
CA ARG A 122 20.30 -22.33 -21.93
C ARG A 122 19.50 -22.27 -20.63
N SER A 123 18.65 -23.29 -20.52
CA SER A 123 18.47 -24.15 -19.34
C SER A 123 18.38 -23.44 -17.99
N ASP A 124 17.17 -23.25 -17.50
CA ASP A 124 16.82 -23.53 -16.10
C ASP A 124 15.30 -23.54 -15.92
N SER A 125 14.69 -24.66 -16.32
CA SER A 125 13.38 -25.04 -15.85
C SER A 125 13.47 -25.38 -14.36
N LYS A 126 13.20 -24.41 -13.48
CA LYS A 126 12.75 -24.58 -12.08
C LYS A 126 12.74 -23.21 -11.38
N LEU A 127 11.69 -22.42 -11.55
CA LEU A 127 11.15 -21.62 -10.44
C LEU A 127 9.64 -21.48 -10.66
N VAL A 128 8.94 -22.41 -10.01
CA VAL A 128 7.57 -22.29 -9.55
C VAL A 128 7.35 -20.88 -8.98
N ASN A 129 6.47 -20.10 -9.59
CA ASN A 129 5.67 -19.11 -8.86
C ASN A 129 4.19 -19.44 -9.05
N LYS A 130 3.87 -20.58 -8.43
CA LYS A 130 2.57 -20.87 -7.86
C LYS A 130 2.32 -19.85 -6.75
N SER A 131 1.29 -19.03 -6.88
CA SER A 131 0.20 -18.90 -5.89
C SER A 131 -0.69 -17.73 -6.27
N TYR A 132 -1.72 -18.04 -7.06
CA TYR A 132 -3.04 -17.50 -6.81
C TYR A 132 -3.39 -17.74 -5.34
N ASN A 133 -3.78 -16.71 -4.61
CA ASN A 133 -4.59 -16.85 -3.40
C ASN A 133 -5.54 -15.66 -3.32
N TYR A 134 -6.78 -15.89 -3.73
CA TYR A 134 -7.94 -15.28 -3.12
C TYR A 134 -8.25 -16.09 -1.85
N SER A 135 -7.96 -15.53 -0.67
CA SER A 135 -8.59 -15.77 0.64
C SER A 135 -8.03 -14.77 1.64
#